data_AF-A0A2T5JSH8-F1
#
_entry.id   AF-A0A2T5JSH8-F1
#
_cell.length_a   1.000
_cell.length_b   1.000
_cell.length_c   1.000
_cell.angle_alpha   90.00
_cell.angle_beta   90.00
_cell.angle_gamma   90.00
#
_symmetry.space_group_name_H-M   'P 1'
#
loop_
_entity.id
_entity.type
_entity.pdbx_description
1 polymer ?
#
loop_
_entity_poly.entity_id
_entity_poly.type
_entity_poly.pdbx_seq_one_letter_code
_entity_poly.pdbx_strand_id
1 'polypeptide(L)'
;MGYRVAQLSHGFAVKNAEAERVSPVFPDKEGALDWLLTAAERRAPRERPCLACHRPFKSQGIHDRLCPHCGLAASVADTTTHSRTAAPPRRPRD
;
A
#
# COMPACT_ATOMS: atom_id res chain seq x y z
N MET A 1 7.33 -11.47 0.24
CA MET A 1 7.60 -10.13 0.81
C MET A 1 8.15 -10.33 2.22
N GLY A 2 9.47 -10.21 2.39
CA GLY A 2 10.13 -10.38 3.68
C GLY A 2 10.30 -9.04 4.38
N TYR A 3 10.16 -9.02 5.69
CA TYR A 3 10.53 -7.89 6.53
C TYR A 3 11.52 -8.39 7.59
N ARG A 4 12.47 -7.55 7.98
CA ARG A 4 13.46 -7.89 9.00
C ARG A 4 13.70 -6.74 9.95
N VAL A 5 13.97 -7.05 11.21
CA VAL A 5 14.47 -6.08 12.17
C VAL A 5 15.97 -5.87 11.92
N ALA A 6 16.37 -4.63 11.73
CA ALA A 6 17.75 -4.21 11.57
C ALA A 6 18.19 -3.34 12.75
N GLN A 7 19.38 -3.62 13.27
CA GLN A 7 20.02 -2.79 14.28
C GLN A 7 20.63 -1.54 13.62
N LEU A 8 20.41 -0.39 14.24
CA LEU A 8 20.96 0.92 13.88
C LEU A 8 21.86 1.40 15.02
N SER A 9 22.66 2.45 14.77
CA SER A 9 23.57 3.04 15.75
C SER A 9 22.88 3.52 17.03
N HIS A 10 21.58 3.85 16.95
CA HIS A 10 20.79 4.41 18.05
C HIS A 10 19.49 3.63 18.32
N GLY A 11 19.38 2.37 17.89
CA GLY A 11 18.19 1.55 18.15
C GLY A 11 17.90 0.48 17.11
N PHE A 12 16.64 0.13 16.93
CA PHE A 12 16.16 -0.92 16.03
C PHE A 12 15.10 -0.39 15.07
N ALA A 13 15.07 -0.86 13.83
CA ALA A 13 14.02 -0.51 12.89
C ALA A 13 13.69 -1.69 11.98
N VAL A 14 12.47 -1.72 11.44
CA VAL A 14 12.02 -2.73 10.49
C VAL A 14 12.33 -2.27 9.07
N LYS A 15 12.98 -3.15 8.30
CA LYS A 15 13.27 -2.98 6.89
C LYS A 15 12.48 -3.94 6.03
N ASN A 16 12.07 -3.51 4.84
CA ASN A 16 11.48 -4.38 3.81
C ASN A 16 12.56 -5.25 3.13
N ALA A 17 12.15 -6.06 2.15
CA ALA A 17 13.03 -6.89 1.35
C ALA A 17 14.05 -6.08 0.52
N GLU A 18 13.71 -4.83 0.18
CA GLU A 18 14.57 -3.87 -0.53
C GLU A 18 15.54 -3.12 0.41
N ALA A 19 15.58 -3.51 1.68
CA ALA A 19 16.38 -2.90 2.75
C ALA A 19 16.03 -1.43 3.09
N GLU A 20 14.88 -0.95 2.63
CA GLU A 20 14.32 0.34 3.00
C GLU A 20 13.65 0.28 4.37
N ARG A 21 13.82 1.34 5.16
CA ARG A 21 13.21 1.46 6.49
C ARG A 21 11.73 1.81 6.35
N VAL A 22 10.86 0.94 6.85
CA VAL A 22 9.40 1.09 6.79
C VAL A 22 8.75 1.38 8.16
N SER A 23 9.53 1.37 9.24
CA SER A 23 9.07 1.69 10.60
C SER A 23 9.82 2.86 11.23
N PRO A 24 9.28 3.43 12.34
CA PRO A 24 10.06 4.26 13.26
C PRO A 24 11.29 3.53 13.81
N VAL A 25 12.22 4.28 14.41
CA VAL A 25 13.32 3.70 15.20
C VAL A 25 12.81 3.46 16.61
N PHE A 26 12.99 2.24 17.10
CA PHE A 26 12.65 1.79 18.44
C PHE A 26 13.91 1.71 19.29
N PRO A 27 13.84 1.99 20.60
CA PRO A 27 14.97 1.78 21.51
C PRO A 27 15.31 0.29 21.64
N ASP A 28 14.30 -0.59 21.61
CA ASP A 28 14.44 -2.02 21.88
C ASP A 28 14.05 -2.89 20.68
N LYS A 29 14.66 -4.08 20.60
CA LYS A 29 14.37 -5.07 19.55
C LYS A 29 12.93 -5.58 19.65
N GLU A 30 12.41 -5.75 20.86
CA GLU A 30 11.05 -6.24 21.11
C GLU A 30 9.99 -5.29 20.56
N GLY A 31 10.15 -3.97 20.75
CA GLY A 31 9.25 -2.98 20.16
C GLY A 31 9.25 -2.98 18.63
N ALA A 32 10.42 -3.21 18.01
CA ALA A 32 10.51 -3.38 16.56
C ALA A 32 9.85 -4.68 16.07
N LEU A 33 9.93 -5.77 16.84
CA LEU A 33 9.28 -7.04 16.54
C LEU A 33 7.76 -6.97 16.69
N ASP A 34 7.27 -6.33 17.75
CA ASP A 34 5.84 -6.12 17.98
C ASP A 34 5.20 -5.30 16.85
N TRP A 35 5.86 -4.22 16.45
CA TRP A 35 5.45 -3.44 15.29
C TRP A 35 5.43 -4.29 14.02
N LEU A 36 6.44 -5.15 13.84
CA LEU A 36 6.52 -6.02 12.67
C LEU A 36 5.35 -7.01 12.63
N LEU A 37 5.03 -7.66 13.75
CA LEU A 37 3.90 -8.58 13.86
C LEU A 37 2.58 -7.86 13.58
N THR A 38 2.36 -6.71 14.22
CA THR A 38 1.15 -5.90 14.01
C THR A 38 1.03 -5.41 12.56
N ALA A 39 2.13 -4.97 11.95
CA ALA A 39 2.15 -4.53 10.56
C ALA A 39 1.88 -5.71 9.60
N ALA A 40 2.42 -6.89 9.89
CA ALA A 40 2.16 -8.11 9.14
C ALA A 40 0.68 -8.51 9.22
N GLU A 41 0.05 -8.45 10.40
CA GLU A 41 -1.38 -8.75 10.56
C GLU A 41 -2.29 -7.77 9.80
N ARG A 42 -1.94 -6.49 9.77
CA ARG A 42 -2.68 -5.46 9.03
C ARG A 42 -2.57 -5.63 7.51
N ARG A 43 -1.42 -6.12 7.04
CA ARG A 43 -1.13 -6.37 5.61
C ARG A 43 -1.47 -7.81 5.19
N ALA A 44 -1.77 -8.70 6.12
CA ALA A 44 -2.10 -10.08 5.84
C ALA A 44 -3.28 -10.14 4.85
N PRO A 45 -3.19 -10.95 3.79
CA PRO A 45 -4.30 -11.15 2.90
C PRO A 45 -5.50 -11.69 3.68
N ARG A 46 -6.64 -10.98 3.62
CA ARG A 46 -7.88 -11.37 4.30
C ARG A 46 -8.96 -11.65 3.27
N GLU A 47 -9.86 -12.57 3.60
CA GLU A 47 -11.07 -12.76 2.82
C GLU A 47 -11.97 -11.53 3.00
N ARG A 48 -12.32 -10.89 1.88
CA ARG A 48 -13.21 -9.73 1.83
C ARG A 48 -14.26 -9.96 0.74
N PRO A 49 -15.50 -9.45 0.89
CA PRO A 49 -16.46 -9.44 -0.20
C PRO A 49 -16.02 -8.42 -1.26
N CYS A 50 -16.09 -8.81 -2.54
CA CYS A 50 -15.87 -7.92 -3.67
C CYS A 50 -16.88 -6.76 -3.66
N LEU A 51 -16.45 -5.52 -3.89
CA LEU A 51 -17.38 -4.38 -3.95
C LEU A 51 -18.34 -4.42 -5.15
N ALA A 52 -18.00 -5.14 -6.23
CA ALA A 52 -18.82 -5.21 -7.43
C ALA A 52 -19.80 -6.39 -7.43
N CYS A 53 -19.35 -7.57 -6.99
CA CYS A 53 -20.14 -8.81 -7.07
C CYS A 53 -20.39 -9.48 -5.72
N HIS A 54 -19.90 -8.90 -4.62
CA HIS A 54 -20.04 -9.37 -3.23
C HIS A 54 -19.48 -10.78 -2.95
N ARG A 55 -18.85 -11.43 -3.94
CA ARG A 55 -18.22 -12.74 -3.75
C ARG A 55 -17.02 -12.64 -2.80
N PRO A 56 -16.84 -13.59 -1.87
CA PRO A 56 -15.66 -13.65 -1.02
C PRO A 56 -14.42 -13.90 -1.89
N PHE A 57 -13.36 -13.12 -1.68
CA PHE A 57 -12.08 -13.31 -2.35
C PHE A 57 -10.92 -12.94 -1.42
N LYS A 58 -9.74 -13.49 -1.72
CA LYS A 58 -8.51 -13.22 -0.98
C LYS A 58 -7.90 -11.89 -1.42
N SER A 59 -8.21 -10.82 -0.70
CA SER A 59 -7.68 -9.48 -0.92
C SER A 59 -6.18 -9.45 -0.56
N GLN A 60 -5.32 -8.98 -1.46
CA GLN A 60 -3.87 -8.87 -1.23
C GLN A 60 -3.47 -7.59 -0.48
N GLY A 61 -4.43 -6.73 -0.10
CA GLY A 61 -4.14 -5.51 0.63
C GLY A 61 -5.35 -4.57 0.74
N ILE A 62 -5.21 -3.46 1.46
CA ILE A 62 -6.31 -2.51 1.74
C ILE A 62 -6.89 -1.89 0.45
N HIS A 63 -6.05 -1.76 -0.58
CA HIS A 63 -6.42 -1.24 -1.91
C HIS A 63 -7.10 -2.29 -2.79
N ASP A 64 -6.99 -3.57 -2.47
CA ASP A 64 -7.52 -4.67 -3.27
C ASP A 64 -8.93 -5.04 -2.80
N ARG A 65 -9.92 -4.29 -3.31
CA ARG A 65 -11.35 -4.44 -2.94
C ARG A 65 -12.22 -5.07 -4.02
N LEU A 66 -11.63 -5.47 -5.15
CA LEU A 66 -12.31 -6.13 -6.25
C LEU A 66 -11.74 -7.53 -6.43
N CYS A 67 -12.61 -8.52 -6.60
CA CYS A 67 -12.13 -9.87 -6.91
C CYS A 67 -11.41 -9.88 -8.27
N PRO A 68 -10.54 -10.88 -8.55
CA PRO A 68 -9.78 -10.94 -9.81
C PRO A 68 -10.65 -10.81 -11.07
N HIS A 69 -11.88 -11.32 -11.04
CA HIS A 69 -12.83 -11.18 -12.13
C HIS A 69 -13.31 -9.74 -12.36
N CYS A 70 -13.53 -8.98 -11.29
CA CYS A 70 -13.99 -7.58 -11.37
C CYS A 70 -12.84 -6.58 -11.48
N GLY A 71 -11.68 -6.90 -10.88
CA GLY A 71 -10.49 -6.06 -10.87
C GLY A 71 -9.78 -6.01 -12.23
N LEU A 72 -9.79 -7.11 -12.99
CA LEU A 72 -9.25 -7.12 -14.36
C LEU A 72 -9.91 -6.06 -15.25
N ALA A 73 -11.21 -5.81 -15.06
CA ALA A 73 -11.94 -4.79 -15.82
C ALA A 73 -11.58 -3.35 -15.42
N ALA A 74 -11.11 -3.13 -14.18
CA ALA A 74 -10.69 -1.82 -13.71
C ALA A 74 -9.24 -1.49 -14.11
N SER A 75 -8.32 -2.47 -14.08
CA SER A 75 -6.91 -2.25 -14.42
C SER A 75 -6.68 -1.98 -15.92
N VAL A 76 -7.59 -2.41 -16.80
CA VAL A 76 -7.53 -2.09 -18.24
C VAL A 76 -8.09 -0.71 -18.58
N ALA A 77 -8.73 -0.02 -17.62
CA ALA A 77 -9.31 1.30 -17.86
C ALA A 77 -8.31 2.45 -17.62
N ASP A 78 -7.24 2.23 -16.85
CA ASP A 78 -6.28 3.29 -16.46
C ASP A 78 -5.23 3.62 -17.55
N THR A 79 -5.16 2.84 -18.63
CA THR A 79 -4.26 3.16 -19.77
C THR A 79 -4.87 4.15 -20.76
N THR A 80 -6.02 4.76 -20.44
CA THR A 80 -6.62 5.79 -21.30
C THR A 80 -6.13 7.18 -20.88
N THR A 81 -4.95 7.54 -21.38
CA THR A 81 -4.60 8.89 -21.84
C THR A 81 -5.06 10.04 -20.93
N HIS A 82 -4.20 10.46 -20.01
CA HIS A 82 -4.24 11.84 -19.49
C HIS A 82 -3.90 12.82 -20.64
N SER A 83 -4.88 13.10 -21.49
CA SER A 83 -4.86 14.28 -22.35
C SER A 83 -4.90 15.49 -21.42
N ARG A 84 -3.73 16.12 -21.23
CA ARG A 84 -3.61 17.42 -20.57
C ARG A 84 -4.39 18.45 -21.38
N THR A 85 -5.65 18.69 -21.02
CA THR A 85 -6.39 19.85 -21.53
C THR A 85 -5.72 21.10 -20.96
N ALA A 86 -5.05 21.84 -21.84
CA ALA A 86 -4.40 23.10 -21.54
C ALA A 86 -5.40 24.07 -20.87
N ALA A 87 -4.98 24.66 -19.75
CA ALA A 87 -5.74 25.71 -19.08
C ALA A 87 -5.92 26.93 -20.02
N PRO A 88 -7.11 27.55 -20.09
CA PRO A 88 -7.30 28.76 -20.89
C PRO A 88 -6.53 29.94 -20.28
N PRO A 89 -6.01 30.87 -21.10
CA PRO A 89 -5.29 32.04 -20.61
C PRO A 89 -6.22 32.97 -19.83
N ARG A 90 -5.76 33.42 -18.65
CA ARG A 90 -6.45 34.40 -17.82
C ARG A 90 -6.42 35.77 -18.52
N ARG A 91 -7.57 36.43 -18.66
CA ARG A 91 -7.64 37.82 -19.16
C ARG A 91 -7.00 38.78 -18.15
N PRO A 92 -6.35 39.86 -18.61
CA PRO A 92 -5.91 40.93 -17.72
C PRO A 92 -7.13 41.70 -17.20
N ARG A 93 -7.00 42.19 -15.97
CA ARG A 93 -7.98 43.00 -15.27
C ARG A 93 -7.61 44.46 -15.54
N ASP A 94 -8.53 45.21 -16.14
CA ASP A 94 -8.47 46.66 -16.35
C ASP A 94 -8.33 47.40 -15.01
#